data_AF-A0A2G9YTD9-F1
#
_entry.id   AF-A0A2G9YTD9-F1
#
_cell.length_a   1.000
_cell.length_b   1.000
_cell.length_c   1.000
_cell.angle_alpha   90.00
_cell.angle_beta   90.00
_cell.angle_gamma   90.00
#
_symmetry.space_group_name_H-M   'P 1'
#
loop_
_entity.id
_entity.type
_entity.pdbx_description
1 polymer ?
#
loop_
_entity_poly.entity_id
_entity_poly.type
_entity_poly.pdbx_seq_one_letter_code
_entity_poly.pdbx_strand_id
1 'polypeptide(L)'
;MMVFSNGKIRGKKVAELSKGDLLIFPKQIKTEGKKIKFKEFYVKRYYRINQEISRFIRNKMTEMELSTARAASLVGTSESYIDHIVRNDRNFREDQLQKILPFFAIKLSPSSFIPQDTIHGKFINLPTESSPELMQIIGYFLGDGNLQKRSLRFKDADEEVLKVYQGLFEKTFNIKGRVVPLKGTIANLLEINSLYLRNWFKENITLKKEEFLEEVGRLPDKEIAAFLRGLFDAEGGVGTKAGQLFLGITDKKIARIIQFLFLRFGILSSLSVSKKREKNWNKAYRVSLSSYDPIRKFLDYVGFSSFQKKERAKSILRKAKVKTPLSFKILPFPKREIYNNCLEFIKRSNLKRFLGAGKNLNNFITEFTLMNFIKFLRLESLENPKILNIINEL
;
A
#
# COMPACT_ATOMS: atom_id res chain seq x y z
N MET A 1 -8.28 -26.84 12.06
CA MET A 1 -7.67 -25.69 12.76
C MET A 1 -6.72 -26.22 13.82
N MET A 2 -5.60 -25.53 14.05
CA MET A 2 -4.71 -25.83 15.17
C MET A 2 -5.29 -25.24 16.45
N VAL A 3 -5.35 -26.04 17.51
CA VAL A 3 -5.88 -25.62 18.81
C VAL A 3 -4.98 -26.09 19.94
N PHE A 4 -4.88 -25.31 21.01
CA PHE A 4 -4.40 -25.77 22.29
C PHE A 4 -5.59 -26.23 23.13
N SER A 5 -5.58 -27.49 23.53
CA SER A 5 -6.69 -28.16 24.19
C SER A 5 -6.13 -29.25 25.11
N ASN A 6 -6.52 -29.24 26.39
CA ASN A 6 -6.04 -30.17 27.41
C ASN A 6 -4.51 -30.27 27.48
N GLY A 7 -3.82 -29.12 27.50
CA GLY A 7 -2.35 -29.07 27.63
C GLY A 7 -1.58 -29.41 26.35
N LYS A 8 -2.25 -29.75 25.24
CA LYS A 8 -1.60 -30.18 24.00
C LYS A 8 -2.05 -29.37 22.80
N ILE A 9 -1.15 -29.19 21.85
CA ILE A 9 -1.45 -28.63 20.54
C ILE A 9 -1.91 -29.76 19.62
N ARG A 10 -3.08 -29.60 18.98
CA ARG A 10 -3.63 -30.58 18.03
C ARG A 10 -4.45 -29.94 16.93
N GLY A 11 -4.61 -30.65 15.82
CA GLY A 11 -5.60 -30.30 14.80
C GLY A 11 -7.01 -30.73 15.22
N LYS A 12 -7.99 -29.83 15.12
CA LYS A 12 -9.43 -30.14 15.25
C LYS A 12 -10.22 -29.65 14.04
N LYS A 13 -11.27 -30.36 13.66
CA LYS A 13 -12.28 -29.81 12.73
C LYS A 13 -13.08 -28.71 13.43
N VAL A 14 -13.70 -27.81 12.65
CA VAL A 14 -14.49 -26.71 13.21
C VAL A 14 -15.67 -27.24 14.05
N ALA A 15 -16.28 -28.34 13.63
CA ALA A 15 -17.37 -28.99 14.36
C ALA A 15 -16.95 -29.65 15.69
N GLU A 16 -15.64 -29.86 15.91
CA GLU A 16 -15.10 -30.52 17.11
C GLU A 16 -14.60 -29.52 18.17
N LEU A 17 -14.77 -28.22 17.91
CA LEU A 17 -14.36 -27.17 18.84
C LEU A 17 -15.24 -27.17 20.09
N SER A 18 -14.60 -27.09 21.24
CA SER A 18 -15.27 -27.04 22.53
C SER A 18 -14.93 -25.74 23.28
N LYS A 19 -15.83 -25.30 24.17
CA LYS A 19 -15.58 -24.15 25.03
C LYS A 19 -14.31 -24.40 25.87
N GLY A 20 -13.32 -23.53 25.76
CA GLY A 20 -12.01 -23.67 26.42
C GLY A 20 -10.87 -24.01 25.46
N ASP A 21 -11.16 -24.46 24.23
CA ASP A 21 -10.13 -24.59 23.20
C ASP A 21 -9.57 -23.21 22.83
N LEU A 22 -8.24 -23.08 22.84
CA LEU A 22 -7.57 -21.87 22.36
C LEU A 22 -7.18 -22.07 20.90
N LEU A 23 -7.74 -21.25 20.01
CA LEU A 23 -7.38 -21.26 18.60
C LEU A 23 -5.97 -20.71 18.40
N ILE A 24 -5.12 -21.46 17.68
CA ILE A 24 -3.77 -21.03 17.32
C ILE A 24 -3.83 -20.48 15.90
N PHE A 25 -3.45 -19.22 15.75
CA PHE A 25 -3.34 -18.54 14.47
C PHE A 25 -2.08 -17.68 14.42
N PRO A 26 -1.45 -17.54 13.23
CA PRO A 26 -0.28 -16.68 13.07
C PRO A 26 -0.66 -15.24 13.41
N LYS A 27 0.11 -14.62 14.31
CA LYS A 27 -0.08 -13.21 14.71
C LYS A 27 0.80 -12.26 13.94
N GLN A 28 1.89 -12.75 13.37
CA GLN A 28 2.76 -12.01 12.47
C GLN A 28 3.43 -12.98 11.50
N ILE A 29 3.59 -12.58 10.24
CA ILE A 29 4.29 -13.36 9.23
C ILE A 29 5.48 -12.52 8.78
N LYS A 30 6.70 -13.04 8.97
CA LYS A 30 7.91 -12.42 8.43
C LYS A 30 8.19 -13.01 7.04
N THR A 31 8.54 -12.16 6.10
CA THR A 31 8.83 -12.56 4.72
C THR A 31 9.89 -11.62 4.16
N GLU A 32 10.84 -12.18 3.41
CA GLU A 32 11.81 -11.37 2.68
C GLU A 32 11.13 -10.63 1.53
N GLY A 33 11.39 -9.33 1.42
CA GLY A 33 10.75 -8.47 0.44
C GLY A 33 11.38 -8.62 -0.95
N LYS A 34 10.57 -8.85 -1.98
CA LYS A 34 10.95 -8.83 -3.39
C LYS A 34 10.11 -7.80 -4.13
N LYS A 35 10.76 -6.91 -4.88
CA LYS A 35 10.09 -5.94 -5.74
C LYS A 35 9.38 -6.61 -6.91
N ILE A 36 8.25 -6.03 -7.32
CA ILE A 36 7.56 -6.40 -8.56
C ILE A 36 8.27 -5.73 -9.73
N LYS A 37 8.44 -6.46 -10.84
CA LYS A 37 8.94 -5.91 -12.10
C LYS A 37 7.77 -5.67 -13.04
N PHE A 38 7.76 -4.51 -13.67
CA PHE A 38 6.70 -4.09 -14.59
C PHE A 38 7.17 -4.18 -16.05
N LYS A 39 6.23 -4.48 -16.94
CA LYS A 39 6.45 -4.45 -18.39
C LYS A 39 6.80 -3.03 -18.81
N GLU A 40 7.87 -2.92 -19.59
CA GLU A 40 8.33 -1.65 -20.15
C GLU A 40 7.48 -1.19 -21.33
N PHE A 41 7.38 0.12 -21.50
CA PHE A 41 6.63 0.75 -22.58
C PHE A 41 7.48 1.81 -23.26
N TYR A 42 7.52 1.76 -24.59
CA TYR A 42 8.06 2.85 -25.37
C TYR A 42 7.17 4.10 -25.23
N VAL A 43 7.77 5.21 -24.80
CA VAL A 43 7.14 6.52 -24.68
C VAL A 43 7.63 7.40 -25.83
N LYS A 44 6.72 7.92 -26.66
CA LYS A 44 7.13 8.89 -27.69
C LYS A 44 7.58 10.18 -27.02
N ARG A 45 8.81 10.59 -27.34
CA ARG A 45 9.47 11.79 -26.84
C ARG A 45 9.84 12.71 -27.99
N TYR A 46 9.86 14.01 -27.70
CA TYR A 46 10.15 15.06 -28.68
C TYR A 46 11.23 15.98 -28.13
N TYR A 47 12.17 16.38 -28.98
CA TYR A 47 13.26 17.27 -28.61
C TYR A 47 13.30 18.46 -29.56
N ARG A 48 13.63 19.62 -29.01
CA ARG A 48 14.14 20.74 -29.79
C ARG A 48 15.65 20.59 -29.90
N ILE A 49 16.19 20.73 -31.10
CA ILE A 49 17.64 20.68 -31.32
C ILE A 49 18.20 22.10 -31.39
N ASN A 50 19.44 22.29 -30.94
CA ASN A 50 20.12 23.56 -31.08
C ASN A 50 20.47 23.85 -32.57
N GLN A 51 20.80 25.11 -32.88
CA GLN A 51 21.16 25.50 -34.25
C GLN A 51 22.47 24.88 -34.75
N GLU A 52 23.36 24.46 -33.84
CA GLU A 52 24.63 23.84 -34.20
C GLU A 52 24.43 22.46 -34.82
N ILE A 53 23.49 21.66 -34.30
CA ILE A 53 23.14 20.37 -34.88
C ILE A 53 22.63 20.56 -36.31
N SER A 54 21.67 21.46 -36.53
CA SER A 54 21.11 21.64 -37.88
C SER A 54 22.15 22.18 -38.86
N ARG A 55 23.07 23.05 -38.41
CA ARG A 55 24.23 23.48 -39.19
C ARG A 55 25.17 22.31 -39.52
N PHE A 56 25.48 21.46 -38.54
CA PHE A 56 26.36 20.31 -38.75
C PHE A 56 25.75 19.29 -39.73
N ILE A 57 24.44 19.00 -39.60
CA ILE A 57 23.71 18.16 -40.56
C ILE A 57 23.80 18.76 -41.96
N ARG A 58 23.57 20.08 -42.10
CA ARG A 58 23.66 20.76 -43.40
C ARG A 58 25.05 20.65 -44.02
N ASN A 59 26.09 20.92 -43.24
CA ASN A 59 27.48 20.81 -43.70
C ASN A 59 27.81 19.38 -44.14
N LYS A 60 27.41 18.37 -43.36
CA LYS A 60 27.61 16.96 -43.71
C LYS A 60 26.85 16.55 -44.97
N MET A 61 25.63 17.05 -45.15
CA MET A 61 24.88 16.83 -46.40
C MET A 61 25.61 17.41 -47.61
N THR A 62 26.20 18.60 -47.48
CA THR A 62 27.01 19.23 -48.54
C THR A 62 28.30 18.45 -48.80
N GLU A 63 29.05 18.07 -47.75
CA GLU A 63 30.29 17.28 -47.86
C GLU A 63 30.06 15.91 -48.54
N MET A 64 28.90 15.31 -48.33
CA MET A 64 28.53 14.00 -48.88
C MET A 64 27.74 14.10 -50.20
N GLU A 65 27.53 15.32 -50.73
CA GLU A 65 26.73 15.58 -51.94
C GLU A 65 25.31 14.98 -51.90
N LEU A 66 24.67 15.03 -50.72
CA LEU A 66 23.36 14.42 -50.48
C LEU A 66 22.22 15.44 -50.65
N SER A 67 21.26 15.11 -51.52
CA SER A 67 19.94 15.74 -51.50
C SER A 67 19.11 15.29 -50.28
N THR A 68 18.07 16.06 -49.93
CA THR A 68 17.11 15.70 -48.88
C THR A 68 16.46 14.34 -49.12
N ALA A 69 16.03 14.07 -50.36
CA ALA A 69 15.47 12.80 -50.77
C ALA A 69 16.47 11.64 -50.60
N ARG A 70 17.73 11.85 -51.02
CA ARG A 70 18.76 10.80 -50.93
C ARG A 70 19.13 10.52 -49.48
N ALA A 71 19.33 11.56 -48.66
CA ALA A 71 19.58 11.41 -47.24
C ALA A 71 18.44 10.68 -46.52
N ALA A 72 17.19 11.03 -46.82
CA ALA A 72 16.02 10.38 -46.23
C ALA A 72 15.95 8.88 -46.57
N SER A 73 16.22 8.52 -47.82
CA SER A 73 16.31 7.13 -48.27
C SER A 73 17.40 6.34 -47.54
N LEU A 74 18.60 6.92 -47.38
CA LEU A 74 19.72 6.27 -46.70
C LEU A 74 19.50 6.12 -45.19
N VAL A 75 18.88 7.12 -44.54
CA VAL A 75 18.57 7.09 -43.10
C VAL A 75 17.36 6.21 -42.78
N GLY A 76 16.47 5.96 -43.74
CA GLY A 76 15.21 5.27 -43.52
C GLY A 76 14.18 6.14 -42.76
N THR A 77 14.03 7.39 -43.22
CA THR A 77 13.01 8.36 -42.75
C THR A 77 12.34 9.05 -43.94
N SER A 78 11.39 9.95 -43.71
CA SER A 78 10.75 10.71 -44.79
C SER A 78 11.58 11.93 -45.20
N GLU A 79 11.54 12.28 -46.49
CA GLU A 79 12.22 13.47 -47.01
C GLU A 79 11.83 14.74 -46.26
N SER A 80 10.53 14.94 -46.04
CA SER A 80 10.02 16.06 -45.24
C SER A 80 10.65 16.10 -43.84
N TYR A 81 10.95 14.96 -43.22
CA TYR A 81 11.57 14.94 -41.90
C TYR A 81 13.01 15.48 -41.93
N ILE A 82 13.80 15.10 -42.95
CA ILE A 82 15.15 15.65 -43.16
C ILE A 82 15.08 17.14 -43.49
N ASP A 83 14.16 17.56 -44.34
CA ASP A 83 14.01 18.98 -44.65
C ASP A 83 13.71 19.81 -43.39
N HIS A 84 12.76 19.37 -42.57
CA HIS A 84 12.47 20.03 -41.29
C HIS A 84 13.67 20.03 -40.32
N ILE A 85 14.47 18.96 -40.26
CA ILE A 85 15.65 18.93 -39.35
C ILE A 85 16.73 19.92 -39.79
N VAL A 86 16.93 20.08 -41.10
CA VAL A 86 17.87 21.04 -41.68
C VAL A 86 17.38 22.48 -41.47
N ARG A 87 16.07 22.71 -41.57
CA ARG A 87 15.42 24.01 -41.30
C ARG A 87 15.30 24.32 -39.80
N ASN A 88 15.32 23.29 -38.95
CA ASN A 88 15.13 23.37 -37.49
C ASN A 88 13.89 24.19 -37.08
N ASP A 89 12.75 23.89 -37.72
CA ASP A 89 11.51 24.67 -37.61
C ASP A 89 10.44 24.03 -36.70
N ARG A 90 10.73 22.89 -36.07
CA ARG A 90 9.80 22.15 -35.19
C ARG A 90 10.51 21.28 -34.18
N ASN A 91 9.72 20.60 -33.33
CA ASN A 91 10.23 19.56 -32.42
C ASN A 91 10.35 18.21 -33.14
N PHE A 92 11.41 17.47 -32.84
CA PHE A 92 11.77 16.22 -33.49
C PHE A 92 11.60 15.02 -32.56
N ARG A 93 10.99 13.95 -33.07
CA ARG A 93 10.82 12.68 -32.37
C ARG A 93 12.15 11.99 -32.09
N GLU A 94 12.28 11.47 -30.87
CA GLU A 94 13.44 10.72 -30.40
C GLU A 94 13.84 9.57 -31.33
N ASP A 95 12.87 8.74 -31.75
CA ASP A 95 13.14 7.59 -32.63
C ASP A 95 13.69 7.98 -34.01
N GLN A 96 13.34 9.16 -34.51
CA GLN A 96 13.87 9.65 -35.77
C GLN A 96 15.26 10.27 -35.59
N LEU A 97 15.46 11.00 -34.49
CA LEU A 97 16.79 11.52 -34.13
C LEU A 97 17.80 10.38 -33.93
N GLN A 98 17.39 9.28 -33.30
CA GLN A 98 18.22 8.07 -33.13
C GLN A 98 18.64 7.41 -34.46
N LYS A 99 17.92 7.67 -35.56
CA LYS A 99 18.33 7.23 -36.90
C LYS A 99 19.23 8.24 -37.60
N ILE A 100 18.86 9.52 -37.55
CA ILE A 100 19.51 10.60 -38.30
C ILE A 100 20.90 10.91 -37.74
N LEU A 101 21.04 11.01 -36.43
CA LEU A 101 22.26 11.51 -35.81
C LEU A 101 23.47 10.56 -36.00
N PRO A 102 23.33 9.22 -35.84
CA PRO A 102 24.42 8.31 -36.12
C PRO A 102 24.85 8.34 -37.58
N PHE A 103 23.92 8.48 -38.53
CA PHE A 103 24.22 8.57 -39.96
C PHE A 103 25.15 9.75 -40.28
N PHE A 104 24.94 10.90 -39.64
CA PHE A 104 25.80 12.07 -39.78
C PHE A 104 26.97 12.12 -38.78
N ALA A 105 27.24 11.03 -38.05
CA ALA A 105 28.27 10.94 -37.01
C ALA A 105 28.17 12.04 -35.92
N ILE A 106 26.94 12.48 -35.61
CA ILE A 106 26.68 13.51 -34.59
C ILE A 106 26.62 12.84 -33.22
N LYS A 107 27.54 13.22 -32.33
CA LYS A 107 27.47 12.81 -30.93
C LYS A 107 26.38 13.58 -30.19
N LEU A 108 25.56 12.84 -29.46
CA LEU A 108 24.53 13.39 -28.57
C LEU A 108 25.20 14.08 -27.37
N SER A 109 25.45 15.38 -27.45
CA SER A 109 25.70 16.17 -26.23
C SER A 109 24.35 16.48 -25.57
N PRO A 110 24.18 16.27 -24.25
CA PRO A 110 22.93 16.58 -23.54
C PRO A 110 22.47 18.04 -23.70
N SER A 111 23.41 18.98 -23.89
CA SER A 111 23.11 20.40 -24.12
C SER A 111 22.45 20.69 -25.48
N SER A 112 22.57 19.77 -26.43
CA SER A 112 22.11 19.99 -27.81
C SER A 112 20.66 19.53 -28.03
N PHE A 113 20.05 18.84 -27.06
CA PHE A 113 18.70 18.30 -27.13
C PHE A 113 17.88 18.75 -25.93
N ILE A 114 16.93 19.65 -26.17
CA ILE A 114 16.06 20.19 -25.14
C ILE A 114 14.76 19.38 -25.16
N PRO A 115 14.41 18.63 -24.11
CA PRO A 115 13.13 17.92 -24.01
C PRO A 115 11.94 18.86 -24.22
N GLN A 116 10.94 18.41 -24.99
CA GLN A 116 9.72 19.17 -25.26
C GLN A 116 8.47 18.34 -25.00
N ASP A 117 7.65 18.77 -24.05
CA ASP A 117 6.31 18.23 -23.88
C ASP A 117 5.40 18.71 -25.01
N THR A 118 4.70 17.77 -25.65
CA THR A 118 3.77 18.04 -26.74
C THR A 118 2.42 17.37 -26.48
N ILE A 119 1.40 17.73 -27.27
CA ILE A 119 0.12 17.01 -27.27
C ILE A 119 0.24 15.53 -27.69
N HIS A 120 1.33 15.17 -28.38
CA HIS A 120 1.58 13.84 -28.92
C HIS A 120 2.50 12.98 -28.05
N GLY A 121 3.25 13.59 -27.14
CA GLY A 121 4.22 12.91 -26.28
C GLY A 121 4.72 13.84 -25.18
N LYS A 122 4.72 13.33 -23.95
CA LYS A 122 5.26 14.00 -22.77
C LYS A 122 6.41 13.18 -22.19
N PHE A 123 7.36 13.85 -21.54
CA PHE A 123 8.46 13.20 -20.83
C PHE A 123 7.98 12.62 -19.51
N ILE A 124 7.29 11.49 -19.60
CA ILE A 124 6.89 10.72 -18.42
C ILE A 124 7.94 9.69 -18.04
N ASN A 125 8.03 9.42 -16.75
CA ASN A 125 8.72 8.26 -16.21
C ASN A 125 7.73 7.10 -16.11
N LEU A 126 8.10 5.90 -16.57
CA LEU A 126 7.31 4.69 -16.38
C LEU A 126 8.17 3.70 -15.59
N PRO A 127 7.89 3.50 -14.29
CA PRO A 127 8.71 2.64 -13.45
C PRO A 127 8.79 1.21 -13.98
N THR A 128 9.99 0.62 -13.90
CA THR A 128 10.25 -0.79 -14.21
C THR A 128 10.18 -1.68 -12.98
N GLU A 129 10.21 -1.09 -11.77
CA GLU A 129 10.11 -1.79 -10.50
C GLU A 129 9.13 -1.10 -9.53
N SER A 130 8.68 -1.84 -8.53
CA SER A 130 7.88 -1.31 -7.43
C SER A 130 8.67 -0.36 -6.52
N SER A 131 7.93 0.59 -5.95
CA SER A 131 8.40 1.58 -4.97
C SER A 131 7.23 1.96 -4.06
N PRO A 132 7.48 2.51 -2.85
CA PRO A 132 6.41 2.91 -1.96
C PRO A 132 5.41 3.88 -2.61
N GLU A 133 5.89 4.90 -3.31
CA GLU A 133 5.05 5.88 -4.00
C GLU A 133 4.17 5.23 -5.06
N LEU A 134 4.75 4.38 -5.90
CA LEU A 134 4.01 3.66 -6.94
C LEU A 134 2.95 2.74 -6.34
N MET A 135 3.31 2.01 -5.28
CA MET A 135 2.39 1.07 -4.63
C MET A 135 1.23 1.79 -3.94
N GLN A 136 1.45 2.98 -3.37
CA GLN A 136 0.37 3.81 -2.85
C GLN A 136 -0.60 4.28 -3.95
N ILE A 137 -0.08 4.68 -5.11
CA ILE A 137 -0.91 5.06 -6.26
C ILE A 137 -1.71 3.85 -6.75
N ILE A 138 -1.09 2.67 -6.89
CA ILE A 138 -1.77 1.45 -7.33
C ILE A 138 -2.85 1.03 -6.33
N GLY A 139 -2.58 1.11 -5.02
CA GLY A 139 -3.55 0.81 -3.97
C GLY A 139 -4.80 1.69 -4.08
N TYR A 140 -4.60 3.00 -4.26
CA TYR A 140 -5.72 3.94 -4.44
C TYR A 140 -6.45 3.70 -5.77
N PHE A 141 -5.73 3.35 -6.83
CA PHE A 141 -6.30 2.98 -8.13
C PHE A 141 -7.17 1.73 -8.08
N LEU A 142 -6.81 0.71 -7.29
CA LEU A 142 -7.63 -0.49 -7.13
C LEU A 142 -8.90 -0.25 -6.30
N GLY A 143 -8.97 0.85 -5.54
CA GLY A 143 -10.19 1.30 -4.87
C GLY A 143 -11.05 2.16 -5.81
N ASP A 144 -10.63 3.40 -6.04
CA ASP A 144 -11.42 4.44 -6.71
C ASP A 144 -10.91 4.85 -8.11
N GLY A 145 -9.92 4.13 -8.65
CA GLY A 145 -9.33 4.43 -9.94
C GLY A 145 -10.16 3.96 -11.12
N ASN A 146 -10.22 4.77 -12.18
CA ASN A 146 -10.89 4.43 -13.42
C ASN A 146 -10.02 4.78 -14.65
N LEU A 147 -9.84 3.80 -15.54
CA LEU A 147 -9.17 3.99 -16.82
C LEU A 147 -10.16 4.55 -17.86
N GLN A 148 -9.83 5.71 -18.41
CA GLN A 148 -10.52 6.30 -19.55
C GLN A 148 -9.80 5.97 -20.86
N LYS A 149 -10.28 6.52 -21.98
CA LYS A 149 -9.66 6.33 -23.31
C LYS A 149 -8.19 6.79 -23.34
N ARG A 150 -7.85 7.91 -22.67
CA ARG A 150 -6.51 8.52 -22.68
C ARG A 150 -6.05 9.05 -21.30
N SER A 151 -6.78 8.73 -20.23
CA SER A 151 -6.49 9.25 -18.90
C SER A 151 -6.78 8.23 -17.81
N LEU A 152 -6.22 8.50 -16.62
CA LEU A 152 -6.68 7.92 -15.36
C LEU A 152 -7.52 8.95 -14.63
N ARG A 153 -8.60 8.52 -13.99
CA ARG A 153 -9.50 9.36 -13.20
C ARG A 153 -9.70 8.77 -11.82
N PHE A 154 -9.71 9.65 -10.82
CA PHE A 154 -9.99 9.31 -9.42
C PHE A 154 -10.97 10.32 -8.86
N LYS A 155 -11.96 9.84 -8.11
CA LYS A 155 -12.98 10.71 -7.50
C LYS A 155 -12.90 10.59 -5.99
N ASP A 156 -12.90 11.71 -5.29
CA ASP A 156 -12.90 11.74 -3.83
C ASP A 156 -13.57 13.01 -3.33
N ALA A 157 -14.27 12.94 -2.20
CA ALA A 157 -14.81 14.12 -1.54
C ALA A 157 -13.72 14.96 -0.84
N ASP A 158 -12.61 14.35 -0.46
CA ASP A 158 -11.47 15.02 0.17
C ASP A 158 -10.48 15.52 -0.90
N GLU A 159 -10.60 16.80 -1.29
CA GLU A 159 -9.71 17.43 -2.29
C GLU A 159 -8.23 17.33 -1.90
N GLU A 160 -7.91 17.40 -0.61
CA GLU A 160 -6.54 17.34 -0.10
C GLU A 160 -5.92 15.96 -0.33
N VAL A 161 -6.71 14.89 -0.25
CA VAL A 161 -6.25 13.55 -0.65
C VAL A 161 -5.90 13.55 -2.13
N LEU A 162 -6.75 14.11 -3.00
CA LEU A 162 -6.47 14.19 -4.43
C LEU A 162 -5.20 15.00 -4.73
N LYS A 163 -4.92 16.08 -3.97
CA LYS A 163 -3.66 16.84 -4.09
C LYS A 163 -2.44 16.02 -3.67
N VAL A 164 -2.54 15.20 -2.63
CA VAL A 164 -1.48 14.25 -2.27
C VAL A 164 -1.20 13.30 -3.44
N TYR A 165 -2.26 12.72 -4.03
CA TYR A 165 -2.09 11.83 -5.19
C TYR A 165 -1.57 12.57 -6.43
N GLN A 166 -1.99 13.81 -6.67
CA GLN A 166 -1.43 14.66 -7.73
C GLN A 166 0.09 14.80 -7.57
N GLY A 167 0.58 15.07 -6.36
CA GLY A 167 2.01 15.14 -6.06
C GLY A 167 2.72 13.78 -6.20
N LEU A 168 2.06 12.68 -5.83
CA LEU A 168 2.61 11.34 -6.04
C LEU A 168 2.75 11.01 -7.54
N PHE A 169 1.78 11.40 -8.37
CA PHE A 169 1.87 11.24 -9.83
C PHE A 169 3.01 12.08 -10.42
N GLU A 170 3.15 13.33 -9.97
CA GLU A 170 4.23 14.23 -10.38
C GLU A 170 5.59 13.63 -10.01
N LYS A 171 5.76 13.17 -8.76
CA LYS A 171 6.99 12.53 -8.28
C LYS A 171 7.32 11.21 -8.99
N THR A 172 6.34 10.34 -9.19
CA THR A 172 6.57 8.96 -9.66
C THR A 172 6.71 8.89 -11.17
N PHE A 173 5.85 9.62 -11.89
CA PHE A 173 5.71 9.51 -13.33
C PHE A 173 6.10 10.79 -14.09
N ASN A 174 6.57 11.83 -13.39
CA ASN A 174 6.83 13.16 -13.97
C ASN A 174 5.61 13.71 -14.72
N ILE A 175 4.41 13.54 -14.15
CA ILE A 175 3.18 14.04 -14.74
C ILE A 175 2.26 14.64 -13.69
N LYS A 176 1.99 15.94 -13.84
CA LYS A 176 1.05 16.64 -12.98
C LYS A 176 -0.38 16.45 -13.50
N GLY A 177 -1.24 15.92 -12.63
CA GLY A 177 -2.67 15.82 -12.86
C GLY A 177 -3.40 17.16 -12.77
N ARG A 178 -4.69 17.16 -13.12
CA ARG A 178 -5.60 18.28 -12.82
C ARG A 178 -6.63 17.84 -11.78
N VAL A 179 -6.76 18.61 -10.69
CA VAL A 179 -7.84 18.44 -9.71
C VAL A 179 -8.95 19.43 -10.04
N VAL A 180 -10.20 18.97 -10.17
CA VAL A 180 -11.36 19.83 -10.44
C VAL A 180 -12.59 19.38 -9.64
N PRO A 181 -13.45 20.30 -9.19
CA PRO A 181 -14.72 19.94 -8.58
C PRO A 181 -15.68 19.33 -9.62
N LEU A 182 -16.48 18.33 -9.21
CA LEU A 182 -17.54 17.78 -10.05
C LEU A 182 -18.86 18.51 -9.81
N LYS A 183 -19.61 18.76 -10.89
CA LYS A 183 -20.94 19.39 -10.79
C LYS A 183 -21.95 18.41 -10.17
N GLY A 184 -22.77 18.92 -9.24
CA GLY A 184 -23.88 18.15 -8.64
C GLY A 184 -23.47 17.14 -7.57
N THR A 185 -22.24 17.21 -7.06
CA THR A 185 -21.76 16.36 -5.96
C THR A 185 -20.70 17.08 -5.14
N ILE A 186 -20.44 16.61 -3.92
CA ILE A 186 -19.33 17.08 -3.08
C ILE A 186 -17.96 16.56 -3.54
N ALA A 187 -17.95 15.63 -4.50
CA ALA A 187 -16.74 14.99 -4.97
C ALA A 187 -15.93 15.88 -5.92
N ASN A 188 -14.61 15.73 -5.83
CA ASN A 188 -13.62 16.28 -6.74
C ASN A 188 -13.10 15.16 -7.65
N LEU A 189 -12.47 15.55 -8.76
CA LEU A 189 -11.88 14.66 -9.75
C LEU A 189 -10.40 15.00 -9.92
N LEU A 190 -9.53 14.01 -9.71
CA LEU A 190 -8.16 14.03 -10.21
C LEU A 190 -8.12 13.35 -11.57
N GLU A 191 -7.67 14.06 -12.61
CA GLU A 191 -7.46 13.52 -13.95
C GLU A 191 -5.99 13.57 -14.35
N ILE A 192 -5.42 12.42 -14.69
CA ILE A 192 -4.07 12.27 -15.22
C ILE A 192 -4.17 11.98 -16.72
N ASN A 193 -3.91 12.98 -17.57
CA ASN A 193 -4.03 12.85 -19.02
C ASN A 193 -2.72 12.32 -19.64
N SER A 194 -2.64 11.01 -19.86
CA SER A 194 -1.54 10.35 -20.56
C SER A 194 -1.98 9.00 -21.09
N LEU A 195 -1.92 8.84 -22.43
CA LEU A 195 -2.19 7.56 -23.09
C LEU A 195 -1.19 6.48 -22.66
N TYR A 196 0.09 6.84 -22.56
CA TYR A 196 1.17 5.92 -22.19
C TYR A 196 1.00 5.39 -20.77
N LEU A 197 0.75 6.29 -19.81
CA LEU A 197 0.54 5.90 -18.42
C LEU A 197 -0.73 5.05 -18.26
N ARG A 198 -1.82 5.45 -18.94
CA ARG A 198 -3.05 4.68 -18.98
C ARG A 198 -2.82 3.26 -19.53
N ASN A 199 -2.02 3.11 -20.58
CA ASN A 199 -1.69 1.80 -21.13
C ASN A 199 -0.78 1.00 -20.21
N TRP A 200 0.18 1.65 -19.56
CA TRP A 200 1.03 1.03 -18.54
C TRP A 200 0.17 0.45 -17.40
N PHE A 201 -0.80 1.19 -16.87
CA PHE A 201 -1.73 0.69 -15.84
C PHE A 201 -2.62 -0.45 -16.36
N LYS A 202 -3.15 -0.33 -17.58
CA LYS A 202 -3.97 -1.39 -18.18
C LYS A 202 -3.19 -2.71 -18.23
N GLU A 203 -1.95 -2.67 -18.70
CA GLU A 203 -1.16 -3.86 -19.00
C GLU A 203 -0.50 -4.46 -17.76
N ASN A 204 -0.03 -3.62 -16.83
CA ASN A 204 0.64 -4.07 -15.62
C ASN A 204 -0.30 -4.37 -14.46
N ILE A 205 -1.48 -3.72 -14.41
CA ILE A 205 -2.38 -3.80 -13.24
C ILE A 205 -3.75 -4.38 -13.61
N THR A 206 -4.44 -3.83 -14.62
CA THR A 206 -5.83 -4.21 -14.88
C THR A 206 -5.97 -5.58 -15.57
N LEU A 207 -5.19 -5.82 -16.64
CA LEU A 207 -5.22 -7.09 -17.38
C LEU A 207 -4.55 -8.23 -16.63
N LYS A 208 -3.63 -7.91 -15.71
CA LYS A 208 -2.85 -8.86 -14.90
C LYS A 208 -3.22 -8.78 -13.43
N LYS A 209 -4.45 -8.40 -13.11
CA LYS A 209 -4.88 -8.10 -11.73
C LYS A 209 -4.61 -9.28 -10.81
N GLU A 210 -4.92 -10.49 -11.26
CA GLU A 210 -4.78 -11.71 -10.48
C GLU A 210 -3.32 -12.03 -10.16
N GLU A 211 -2.44 -11.97 -11.18
CA GLU A 211 -0.99 -12.16 -11.08
C GLU A 211 -0.38 -11.11 -10.14
N PHE A 212 -0.70 -9.83 -10.39
CA PHE A 212 -0.23 -8.71 -9.59
C PHE A 212 -0.58 -8.91 -8.11
N LEU A 213 -1.83 -9.25 -7.81
CA LEU A 213 -2.32 -9.47 -6.45
C LEU A 213 -1.62 -10.64 -5.73
N GLU A 214 -1.15 -11.64 -6.46
CA GLU A 214 -0.37 -12.75 -5.89
C GLU A 214 1.06 -12.33 -5.55
N GLU A 215 1.62 -11.38 -6.28
CA GLU A 215 2.95 -10.84 -6.01
C GLU A 215 2.97 -9.80 -4.89
N VAL A 216 1.87 -9.05 -4.66
CA VAL A 216 1.79 -8.01 -3.61
C VAL A 216 2.21 -8.56 -2.23
N GLY A 217 1.88 -9.82 -1.92
CA GLY A 217 2.24 -10.48 -0.66
C GLY A 217 3.75 -10.62 -0.41
N ARG A 218 4.57 -10.52 -1.46
CA ARG A 218 6.03 -10.65 -1.41
C ARG A 218 6.76 -9.31 -1.41
N LEU A 219 6.05 -8.19 -1.57
CA LEU A 219 6.69 -6.87 -1.59
C LEU A 219 7.46 -6.56 -0.29
N PRO A 220 8.45 -5.64 -0.34
CA PRO A 220 9.05 -5.07 0.86
C PRO A 220 7.98 -4.46 1.78
N ASP A 221 8.19 -4.52 3.10
CA ASP A 221 7.19 -4.05 4.08
C ASP A 221 6.78 -2.58 3.86
N LYS A 222 7.72 -1.70 3.48
CA LYS A 222 7.41 -0.29 3.16
C LYS A 222 6.46 -0.15 1.97
N GLU A 223 6.58 -1.01 0.97
CA GLU A 223 5.76 -1.00 -0.24
C GLU A 223 4.38 -1.60 0.03
N ILE A 224 4.29 -2.65 0.85
CA ILE A 224 3.00 -3.19 1.34
C ILE A 224 2.26 -2.13 2.16
N ALA A 225 2.96 -1.45 3.07
CA ALA A 225 2.36 -0.41 3.89
C ALA A 225 1.79 0.73 3.02
N ALA A 226 2.54 1.13 1.98
CA ALA A 226 2.10 2.15 1.03
C ALA A 226 0.90 1.68 0.18
N PHE A 227 0.92 0.44 -0.30
CA PHE A 227 -0.23 -0.18 -0.99
C PHE A 227 -1.50 -0.19 -0.13
N LEU A 228 -1.38 -0.62 1.13
CA LEU A 228 -2.47 -0.61 2.09
C LEU A 228 -2.96 0.81 2.38
N ARG A 229 -2.05 1.79 2.50
CA ARG A 229 -2.41 3.21 2.66
C ARG A 229 -3.26 3.68 1.49
N GLY A 230 -2.87 3.35 0.26
CA GLY A 230 -3.64 3.69 -0.93
C GLY A 230 -5.05 3.13 -0.93
N LEU A 231 -5.20 1.85 -0.62
CA LEU A 231 -6.51 1.21 -0.50
C LEU A 231 -7.37 1.84 0.60
N PHE A 232 -6.78 2.20 1.74
CA PHE A 232 -7.50 2.82 2.86
C PHE A 232 -7.82 4.31 2.63
N ASP A 233 -7.00 5.01 1.85
CA ASP A 233 -7.33 6.38 1.44
C ASP A 233 -8.53 6.39 0.49
N ALA A 234 -8.67 5.41 -0.41
CA ALA A 234 -9.85 5.23 -1.27
C ALA A 234 -11.07 4.69 -0.48
N GLU A 235 -10.99 3.42 -0.07
CA GLU A 235 -12.14 2.63 0.41
C GLU A 235 -12.21 2.53 1.95
N GLY A 236 -11.23 3.10 2.64
CA GLY A 236 -11.12 3.04 4.09
C GLY A 236 -11.92 4.13 4.81
N GLY A 237 -12.43 3.79 6.00
CA GLY A 237 -13.21 4.67 6.85
C GLY A 237 -12.92 4.51 8.33
N VAL A 238 -13.31 5.53 9.10
CA VAL A 238 -13.19 5.55 10.56
C VAL A 238 -14.58 5.54 11.18
N GLY A 239 -14.96 4.42 11.79
CA GLY A 239 -16.24 4.27 12.48
C GLY A 239 -16.12 4.81 13.90
N THR A 240 -16.27 6.11 14.10
CA THR A 240 -16.08 6.77 15.42
C THR A 240 -16.99 6.22 16.51
N LYS A 241 -18.27 5.94 16.19
CA LYS A 241 -19.23 5.31 17.12
C LYS A 241 -18.84 3.86 17.46
N ALA A 242 -18.41 3.11 16.45
CA ALA A 242 -18.00 1.71 16.61
C ALA A 242 -16.58 1.56 17.19
N GLY A 243 -15.77 2.62 17.20
CA GLY A 243 -14.39 2.59 17.67
C GLY A 243 -13.45 1.73 16.81
N GLN A 244 -13.67 1.68 15.49
CA GLN A 244 -12.91 0.81 14.59
C GLN A 244 -12.48 1.55 13.31
N LEU A 245 -11.37 1.10 12.73
CA LEU A 245 -11.02 1.37 11.34
C LEU A 245 -11.62 0.27 10.47
N PHE A 246 -12.01 0.59 9.25
CA PHE A 246 -12.51 -0.41 8.32
C PHE A 246 -12.21 -0.05 6.88
N LEU A 247 -12.23 -1.06 6.01
CA LEU A 247 -12.24 -0.93 4.56
C LEU A 247 -13.34 -1.81 4.01
N GLY A 248 -14.18 -1.27 3.13
CA GLY A 248 -15.23 -2.01 2.43
C GLY A 248 -14.87 -2.18 0.96
N ILE A 249 -15.00 -3.39 0.40
CA ILE A 249 -14.74 -3.63 -1.03
C ILE A 249 -15.60 -4.80 -1.53
N THR A 250 -15.98 -4.78 -2.81
CA THR A 250 -16.77 -5.87 -3.42
C THR A 250 -15.89 -7.05 -3.87
N ASP A 251 -14.61 -6.82 -4.11
CA ASP A 251 -13.63 -7.84 -4.48
C ASP A 251 -13.17 -8.66 -3.27
N LYS A 252 -13.63 -9.92 -3.22
CA LYS A 252 -13.27 -10.88 -2.16
C LYS A 252 -11.78 -11.18 -2.10
N LYS A 253 -11.09 -11.26 -3.26
CA LYS A 253 -9.67 -11.62 -3.34
C LYS A 253 -8.85 -10.51 -2.69
N ILE A 254 -9.14 -9.25 -3.04
CA ILE A 254 -8.50 -8.08 -2.43
C ILE A 254 -8.75 -8.04 -0.92
N ALA A 255 -10.00 -8.21 -0.47
CA ALA A 255 -10.32 -8.20 0.97
C ALA A 255 -9.54 -9.25 1.77
N ARG A 256 -9.38 -10.46 1.20
CA ARG A 256 -8.58 -11.53 1.82
C ARG A 256 -7.08 -11.21 1.80
N ILE A 257 -6.56 -10.69 0.69
CA ILE A 257 -5.16 -10.29 0.59
C ILE A 257 -4.84 -9.24 1.63
N ILE A 258 -5.68 -8.21 1.79
CA ILE A 258 -5.51 -7.18 2.84
C ILE A 258 -5.37 -7.82 4.23
N GLN A 259 -6.20 -8.81 4.57
CA GLN A 259 -6.11 -9.53 5.84
C GLN A 259 -4.75 -10.23 6.01
N PHE A 260 -4.20 -10.84 4.95
CA PHE A 260 -2.87 -11.45 4.99
C PHE A 260 -1.74 -10.41 5.06
N LEU A 261 -1.84 -9.32 4.31
CA LEU A 261 -0.85 -8.23 4.33
C LEU A 261 -0.77 -7.59 5.73
N PHE A 262 -1.89 -7.46 6.44
CA PHE A 262 -1.88 -6.98 7.82
C PHE A 262 -1.09 -7.88 8.78
N LEU A 263 -1.01 -9.19 8.51
CA LEU A 263 -0.18 -10.09 9.31
C LEU A 263 1.31 -9.80 9.14
N ARG A 264 1.78 -9.15 8.06
CA ARG A 264 3.18 -8.71 7.94
C ARG A 264 3.58 -7.75 9.08
N PHE A 265 2.65 -6.90 9.48
CA PHE A 265 2.80 -5.90 10.54
C PHE A 265 2.30 -6.38 11.90
N GLY A 266 1.86 -7.63 11.97
CA GLY A 266 1.16 -8.21 13.11
C GLY A 266 -0.11 -7.46 13.52
N ILE A 267 -0.83 -6.95 12.52
CA ILE A 267 -2.15 -6.34 12.66
C ILE A 267 -3.19 -7.44 12.49
N LEU A 268 -4.01 -7.67 13.52
CA LEU A 268 -5.12 -8.61 13.44
C LEU A 268 -6.37 -7.88 12.93
N SER A 269 -6.95 -8.37 11.85
CA SER A 269 -8.17 -7.83 11.25
C SER A 269 -9.28 -8.87 11.19
N SER A 270 -10.53 -8.44 11.33
CA SER A 270 -11.71 -9.27 11.09
C SER A 270 -12.25 -9.05 9.68
N LEU A 271 -12.66 -10.12 8.99
CA LEU A 271 -13.37 -10.06 7.73
C LEU A 271 -14.86 -10.38 7.95
N SER A 272 -15.74 -9.49 7.53
CA SER A 272 -17.20 -9.68 7.56
C SER A 272 -17.80 -9.47 6.17
N VAL A 273 -18.98 -10.03 5.95
CA VAL A 273 -19.71 -9.92 4.68
C VAL A 273 -21.03 -9.21 4.95
N SER A 274 -21.34 -8.17 4.18
CA SER A 274 -22.62 -7.49 4.30
C SER A 274 -23.75 -8.41 3.81
N LYS A 275 -24.90 -8.36 4.51
CA LYS A 275 -26.15 -8.88 3.96
C LYS A 275 -26.56 -7.99 2.79
N LYS A 276 -26.99 -8.58 1.67
CA LYS A 276 -27.53 -7.83 0.54
C LYS A 276 -28.71 -6.98 1.02
N ARG A 277 -28.65 -5.67 0.81
CA ARG A 277 -29.75 -4.76 1.12
C ARG A 277 -30.83 -4.77 0.03
N GLU A 278 -30.40 -5.03 -1.21
CA GLU A 278 -31.27 -5.12 -2.38
C GLU A 278 -30.88 -6.35 -3.23
N LYS A 279 -31.82 -6.85 -4.03
CA LYS A 279 -31.66 -8.07 -4.85
C LYS A 279 -30.46 -7.97 -5.82
N ASN A 280 -30.20 -6.78 -6.34
CA ASN A 280 -29.18 -6.52 -7.37
C ASN A 280 -27.81 -6.08 -6.82
N TRP A 281 -27.67 -5.93 -5.50
CA TRP A 281 -26.38 -5.51 -4.93
C TRP A 281 -25.43 -6.70 -4.77
N ASN A 282 -24.17 -6.48 -5.14
CA ASN A 282 -23.11 -7.43 -4.87
C ASN A 282 -22.84 -7.53 -3.37
N LYS A 283 -22.35 -8.70 -2.92
CA LYS A 283 -21.86 -8.86 -1.55
C LYS A 283 -20.67 -7.92 -1.36
N ALA A 284 -20.67 -7.14 -0.28
CA ALA A 284 -19.51 -6.35 0.10
C ALA A 284 -18.76 -7.05 1.24
N TYR A 285 -17.43 -7.02 1.16
CA TYR A 285 -16.53 -7.55 2.16
C TYR A 285 -15.96 -6.39 2.95
N ARG A 286 -15.97 -6.51 4.28
CA ARG A 286 -15.48 -5.49 5.18
C ARG A 286 -14.37 -6.03 6.04
N VAL A 287 -13.17 -5.48 5.86
CA VAL A 287 -12.02 -5.69 6.74
C VAL A 287 -12.09 -4.65 7.85
N SER A 288 -12.05 -5.06 9.11
CA SER A 288 -12.12 -4.14 10.26
C SER A 288 -10.97 -4.36 11.23
N LEU A 289 -10.45 -3.25 11.76
CA LEU A 289 -9.45 -3.20 12.81
C LEU A 289 -10.09 -2.65 14.08
N SER A 290 -10.21 -3.51 15.07
CA SER A 290 -10.84 -3.21 16.35
C SER A 290 -9.81 -3.32 17.46
N SER A 291 -10.02 -2.58 18.54
CA SER A 291 -9.13 -2.51 19.71
C SER A 291 -7.84 -1.71 19.49
N TYR A 292 -7.18 -1.41 20.61
CA TYR A 292 -6.04 -0.49 20.67
C TYR A 292 -4.86 -0.94 19.78
N ASP A 293 -4.41 -2.19 19.90
CA ASP A 293 -3.18 -2.64 19.23
C ASP A 293 -3.27 -2.64 17.69
N PRO A 294 -4.31 -3.21 17.04
CA PRO A 294 -4.43 -3.15 15.58
C PRO A 294 -4.52 -1.71 15.06
N ILE A 295 -5.27 -0.83 15.75
CA ILE A 295 -5.41 0.58 15.35
C ILE A 295 -4.08 1.33 15.51
N ARG A 296 -3.36 1.11 16.61
CA ARG A 296 -2.05 1.70 16.86
C ARG A 296 -1.07 1.30 15.76
N LYS A 297 -0.92 -0.02 15.53
CA LYS A 297 -0.01 -0.54 14.50
C LYS A 297 -0.39 -0.07 13.10
N PHE A 298 -1.69 0.03 12.80
CA PHE A 298 -2.13 0.63 11.54
C PHE A 298 -1.62 2.07 11.42
N LEU A 299 -1.77 2.90 12.45
CA LEU A 299 -1.29 4.29 12.42
C LEU A 299 0.24 4.39 12.34
N ASP A 300 0.96 3.46 12.98
CA ASP A 300 2.43 3.42 13.00
C ASP A 300 3.02 3.00 11.64
N TYR A 301 2.46 1.95 11.02
CA TYR A 301 3.00 1.37 9.79
C TYR A 301 2.31 1.88 8.51
N VAL A 302 0.97 1.92 8.51
CA VAL A 302 0.16 2.19 7.31
C VAL A 302 -0.29 3.65 7.27
N GLY A 303 -1.07 4.12 8.23
CA GLY A 303 -1.56 5.50 8.30
C GLY A 303 -2.57 5.86 7.20
N PHE A 304 -2.90 7.15 7.13
CA PHE A 304 -3.75 7.77 6.10
C PHE A 304 -3.03 8.98 5.51
N SER A 305 -3.29 9.26 4.24
CA SER A 305 -2.96 10.55 3.63
C SER A 305 -4.03 11.59 3.95
N SER A 306 -5.29 11.19 4.09
CA SER A 306 -6.36 12.09 4.54
C SER A 306 -6.10 12.56 5.98
N PHE A 307 -5.95 13.87 6.15
CA PHE A 307 -5.83 14.49 7.47
C PHE A 307 -7.06 14.20 8.33
N GLN A 308 -8.26 14.27 7.75
CA GLN A 308 -9.51 14.03 8.46
C GLN A 308 -9.61 12.58 8.96
N LYS A 309 -9.29 11.59 8.12
CA LYS A 309 -9.27 10.18 8.54
C LYS A 309 -8.21 9.95 9.62
N LYS A 310 -7.02 10.56 9.49
CA LYS A 310 -5.93 10.45 10.47
C LYS A 310 -6.33 10.98 11.85
N GLU A 311 -6.94 12.16 11.93
CA GLU A 311 -7.36 12.73 13.21
C GLU A 311 -8.51 11.94 13.86
N ARG A 312 -9.48 11.48 13.06
CA ARG A 312 -10.55 10.59 13.55
C ARG A 312 -9.97 9.27 14.08
N ALA A 313 -8.98 8.70 13.38
CA ALA A 313 -8.31 7.47 13.78
C ALA A 313 -7.54 7.63 15.12
N LYS A 314 -6.84 8.76 15.31
CA LYS A 314 -6.21 9.10 16.59
C LYS A 314 -7.23 9.24 17.72
N SER A 315 -8.39 9.85 17.45
CA SER A 315 -9.47 10.01 18.43
C SER A 315 -10.00 8.65 18.92
N ILE A 316 -10.27 7.71 18.00
CA ILE A 316 -10.70 6.35 18.41
C ILE A 316 -9.59 5.58 19.12
N LEU A 317 -8.32 5.78 18.76
CA LEU A 317 -7.19 5.15 19.43
C LEU A 317 -7.10 5.59 20.90
N ARG A 318 -7.23 6.89 21.17
CA ARG A 318 -7.24 7.43 22.55
C ARG A 318 -8.37 6.80 23.38
N LYS A 319 -9.57 6.69 22.81
CA LYS A 319 -10.72 6.03 23.46
C LYS A 319 -10.47 4.53 23.69
N ALA A 320 -9.84 3.85 22.73
CA ALA A 320 -9.51 2.44 22.84
C ALA A 320 -8.45 2.14 23.90
N LYS A 321 -7.56 3.09 24.21
CA LYS A 321 -6.54 2.98 25.27
C LYS A 321 -7.15 2.90 26.67
N VAL A 322 -8.28 3.59 26.88
CA VAL A 322 -8.97 3.67 28.19
C VAL A 322 -9.78 2.42 28.47
N LYS A 323 -10.33 1.78 27.43
CA LYS A 323 -10.97 0.46 27.59
C LYS A 323 -9.89 -0.58 27.87
N THR A 324 -10.11 -1.46 28.85
CA THR A 324 -9.21 -2.59 29.12
C THR A 324 -8.87 -3.24 27.79
N PRO A 325 -7.58 -3.35 27.41
CA PRO A 325 -7.23 -3.98 26.16
C PRO A 325 -7.78 -5.39 26.22
N LEU A 326 -8.81 -5.66 25.41
CA LEU A 326 -9.24 -7.01 25.08
C LEU A 326 -8.09 -7.62 24.29
N SER A 327 -7.06 -8.05 25.03
CA SER A 327 -5.89 -8.70 24.50
C SER A 327 -6.34 -10.04 23.95
N PHE A 328 -6.37 -10.15 22.62
CA PHE A 328 -6.49 -11.44 21.93
C PHE A 328 -5.27 -12.34 22.15
N LYS A 329 -4.28 -11.91 22.96
CA LYS A 329 -3.20 -12.76 23.44
C LYS A 329 -3.59 -13.36 24.78
N ILE A 330 -4.49 -14.32 24.71
CA ILE A 330 -4.65 -15.32 25.76
C ILE A 330 -3.43 -16.23 25.69
N LEU A 331 -2.74 -16.41 26.81
CA LEU A 331 -1.63 -17.34 26.97
C LEU A 331 -2.19 -18.64 27.56
N PRO A 332 -1.70 -19.82 27.18
CA PRO A 332 -2.19 -21.10 27.68
C PRO A 332 -1.81 -21.38 29.15
N PHE A 333 -1.72 -20.34 30.00
CA PHE A 333 -1.46 -20.43 31.43
C PHE A 333 -2.75 -20.23 32.23
N PRO A 334 -3.29 -21.29 32.87
CA PRO A 334 -4.47 -21.19 33.70
C PRO A 334 -4.22 -20.24 34.86
N LYS A 335 -5.12 -19.26 35.07
CA LYS A 335 -4.97 -18.32 36.19
C LYS A 335 -4.95 -19.00 37.55
N ARG A 336 -5.61 -20.16 37.67
CA ARG A 336 -5.63 -20.97 38.90
C ARG A 336 -4.24 -21.47 39.31
N GLU A 337 -3.43 -21.91 38.36
CA GLU A 337 -2.06 -22.38 38.66
C GLU A 337 -1.21 -21.22 39.18
N ILE A 338 -1.25 -20.08 38.47
CA ILE A 338 -0.57 -18.85 38.91
C ILE A 338 -1.06 -18.42 40.30
N TYR A 339 -2.38 -18.46 40.54
CA TYR A 339 -2.97 -18.11 41.83
C TYR A 339 -2.44 -18.99 42.96
N ASN A 340 -2.40 -20.31 42.75
CA ASN A 340 -1.95 -21.26 43.75
C ASN A 340 -0.47 -21.08 44.09
N ASN A 341 0.40 -20.93 43.07
CA ASN A 341 1.84 -20.74 43.27
C ASN A 341 2.15 -19.42 44.01
N CYS A 342 1.30 -18.40 43.88
CA CYS A 342 1.49 -17.11 44.53
C CYS A 342 0.78 -16.98 45.90
N LEU A 343 -0.11 -17.91 46.27
CA LEU A 343 -1.04 -17.73 47.39
C LEU A 343 -0.35 -17.59 48.75
N GLU A 344 0.79 -18.26 48.93
CA GLU A 344 1.58 -18.23 50.16
C GLU A 344 2.38 -16.94 50.33
N PHE A 345 2.69 -16.26 49.22
CA PHE A 345 3.60 -15.10 49.20
C PHE A 345 2.87 -13.78 49.00
N ILE A 346 1.69 -13.79 48.36
CA ILE A 346 0.96 -12.60 47.94
C ILE A 346 -0.43 -12.57 48.57
N LYS A 347 -0.81 -11.40 49.10
CA LYS A 347 -2.15 -11.18 49.67
C LYS A 347 -3.26 -11.53 48.68
N ARG A 348 -4.29 -12.25 49.15
CA ARG A 348 -5.45 -12.66 48.34
C ARG A 348 -6.15 -11.50 47.64
N SER A 349 -6.19 -10.31 48.26
CA SER A 349 -6.75 -9.10 47.65
C SER A 349 -6.00 -8.67 46.40
N ASN A 350 -4.66 -8.73 46.43
CA ASN A 350 -3.80 -8.43 45.28
C ASN A 350 -3.94 -9.50 44.20
N LEU A 351 -3.96 -10.79 44.55
CA LEU A 351 -4.21 -11.86 43.57
C LEU A 351 -5.57 -11.70 42.90
N LYS A 352 -6.62 -11.39 43.67
CA LYS A 352 -7.97 -11.13 43.13
C LYS A 352 -7.99 -9.94 42.17
N ARG A 353 -7.20 -8.89 42.43
CA ARG A 353 -7.08 -7.72 41.55
C ARG A 353 -6.54 -8.07 40.16
N PHE A 354 -5.55 -8.96 40.07
CA PHE A 354 -4.93 -9.32 38.79
C PHE A 354 -5.58 -10.54 38.12
N LEU A 355 -5.82 -11.61 38.87
CA LEU A 355 -6.27 -12.90 38.36
C LEU A 355 -7.80 -13.05 38.40
N GLY A 356 -8.48 -12.32 39.29
CA GLY A 356 -9.90 -12.50 39.58
C GLY A 356 -10.15 -13.57 40.64
N ALA A 357 -11.39 -14.01 40.78
CA ALA A 357 -11.80 -15.00 41.79
C ALA A 357 -12.87 -15.98 41.25
N GLY A 358 -13.07 -17.08 41.96
CA GLY A 358 -14.12 -18.08 41.64
C GLY A 358 -13.94 -18.65 40.23
N LYS A 359 -15.03 -18.66 39.45
CA LYS A 359 -15.03 -19.18 38.06
C LYS A 359 -14.06 -18.43 37.13
N ASN A 360 -13.68 -17.18 37.44
CA ASN A 360 -12.74 -16.43 36.61
C ASN A 360 -11.30 -17.00 36.64
N LEU A 361 -10.94 -17.74 37.70
CA LEU A 361 -9.64 -18.40 37.79
C LEU A 361 -9.52 -19.61 36.84
N ASN A 362 -10.64 -20.12 36.33
CA ASN A 362 -10.64 -21.20 35.34
C ASN A 362 -10.30 -20.70 33.94
N ASN A 363 -10.25 -19.37 33.74
CA ASN A 363 -9.84 -18.79 32.47
C ASN A 363 -8.32 -18.74 32.38
N PHE A 364 -7.83 -18.79 31.15
CA PHE A 364 -6.44 -18.49 30.84
C PHE A 364 -6.11 -17.01 31.07
N ILE A 365 -4.85 -16.72 31.43
CA ILE A 365 -4.36 -15.35 31.61
C ILE A 365 -4.12 -14.67 30.26
N THR A 366 -4.26 -13.35 30.20
CA THR A 366 -3.84 -12.57 29.02
C THR A 366 -2.38 -12.13 29.19
N GLU A 367 -1.65 -11.96 28.09
CA GLU A 367 -0.28 -11.41 28.12
C GLU A 367 -0.24 -10.08 28.86
N PHE A 368 -1.21 -9.17 28.61
CA PHE A 368 -1.30 -7.90 29.33
C PHE A 368 -1.46 -8.07 30.85
N THR A 369 -2.37 -8.95 31.27
CA THR A 369 -2.57 -9.24 32.70
C THR A 369 -1.32 -9.83 33.32
N LEU A 370 -0.69 -10.80 32.64
CA LEU A 370 0.52 -11.46 33.11
C LEU A 370 1.66 -10.45 33.26
N MET A 371 1.90 -9.61 32.26
CA MET A 371 2.99 -8.61 32.32
C MET A 371 2.77 -7.57 33.42
N ASN A 372 1.54 -7.13 33.67
CA ASN A 372 1.26 -6.22 34.80
C ASN A 372 1.39 -6.93 36.15
N PHE A 373 1.02 -8.21 36.21
CA PHE A 373 1.18 -9.02 37.41
C PHE A 373 2.66 -9.27 37.71
N ILE A 374 3.49 -9.62 36.72
CA ILE A 374 4.95 -9.75 36.86
C ILE A 374 5.57 -8.43 37.33
N LYS A 375 5.16 -7.28 36.78
CA LYS A 375 5.63 -5.97 37.26
C LYS A 375 5.31 -5.75 38.74
N PHE A 376 4.10 -6.12 39.16
CA PHE A 376 3.71 -6.07 40.56
C PHE A 376 4.55 -7.02 41.42
N LEU A 377 4.72 -8.28 41.01
CA LEU A 377 5.56 -9.26 41.72
C LEU A 377 7.01 -8.78 41.87
N ARG A 378 7.57 -8.10 40.86
CA ARG A 378 8.93 -7.51 40.96
C ARG A 378 9.03 -6.48 42.07
N LEU A 379 8.00 -5.68 42.31
CA LEU A 379 7.98 -4.73 43.42
C LEU A 379 7.87 -5.45 44.77
N GLU A 380 6.98 -6.43 44.88
CA GLU A 380 6.83 -7.24 46.11
C GLU A 380 8.10 -8.06 46.42
N SER A 381 8.88 -8.45 45.40
CA SER A 381 10.11 -9.20 45.58
C SER A 381 11.23 -8.42 46.29
N LEU A 382 11.12 -7.09 46.36
CA LEU A 382 12.02 -6.26 47.14
C LEU A 382 11.86 -6.52 48.65
N GLU A 383 10.65 -6.85 49.09
CA GLU A 383 10.34 -7.17 50.49
C GLU A 383 10.44 -8.67 50.78
N ASN A 384 10.12 -9.51 49.79
CA ASN A 384 10.24 -10.96 49.90
C ASN A 384 10.99 -11.57 48.70
N PRO A 385 12.31 -11.78 48.83
CA PRO A 385 13.14 -12.30 47.73
C PRO A 385 12.71 -13.66 47.18
N LYS A 386 11.91 -14.47 47.93
CA LYS A 386 11.41 -15.76 47.43
C LYS A 386 10.46 -15.60 46.23
N ILE A 387 9.85 -14.42 46.07
CA ILE A 387 8.99 -14.10 44.91
C ILE A 387 9.79 -14.09 43.60
N LEU A 388 11.12 -13.87 43.63
CA LEU A 388 11.95 -13.94 42.43
C LEU A 388 11.88 -15.31 41.74
N ASN A 389 11.78 -16.40 42.52
CA ASN A 389 11.66 -17.75 41.97
C ASN A 389 10.36 -17.92 41.18
N ILE A 390 9.25 -17.38 41.70
CA ILE A 390 7.95 -17.38 41.02
C ILE A 390 8.03 -16.59 39.71
N ILE A 391 8.73 -15.46 39.70
CA ILE A 391 8.92 -14.65 38.48
C ILE A 391 9.74 -15.42 37.44
N ASN A 392 10.73 -16.20 37.86
CA ASN A 392 11.57 -16.98 36.94
C ASN A 392 10.84 -18.18 36.34
N GLU A 393 9.83 -18.72 37.04
CA GLU A 393 8.97 -19.80 36.54
C GLU A 393 7.87 -19.32 35.57
N LEU A 394 7.50 -18.03 35.61
CA LEU A 394 6.44 -17.40 34.80
C LEU A 394 6.98 -16.74 33.52
#